data_AF-A0A654IE52-F1
#
_entry.id   AF-A0A654IE52-F1
#
_cell.length_a   1.000
_cell.length_b   1.000
_cell.length_c   1.000
_cell.angle_alpha   90.00
_cell.angle_beta   90.00
_cell.angle_gamma   90.00
#
_symmetry.space_group_name_H-M   'P 1'
#
loop_
_entity.id
_entity.type
_entity.pdbx_description
1 polymer ?
#
loop_
_entity_poly.entity_id
_entity_poly.type
_entity_poly.pdbx_seq_one_letter_code
_entity_poly.pdbx_strand_id
1 'polypeptide(L)'
;MAKWSLEKKLKIVKEAKRLNVKNSTYLADRHNVSANTLKGWIYKYEMFGIEALTHKKTKPHYSLEAKQEIVLYKLKTKESYREIAKKFNIIHSSTIAGWVKKYKENGILGLNNNIGRPKKIMKNSKKKPVKKRKQK
;
A
#
# COMPACT_ATOMS: atom_id res chain seq x y z
N MET A 1 -16.30 3.12 9.40
CA MET A 1 -15.78 2.39 10.59
C MET A 1 -15.17 1.08 10.13
N ALA A 2 -14.10 0.59 10.77
CA ALA A 2 -13.54 -0.72 10.41
C ALA A 2 -14.53 -1.82 10.82
N LYS A 3 -14.97 -2.65 9.87
CA LYS A 3 -15.93 -3.76 10.10
C LYS A 3 -15.51 -4.74 11.20
N TRP A 4 -14.22 -4.80 11.51
CA TRP A 4 -13.63 -5.73 12.47
C TRP A 4 -12.67 -5.00 13.42
N SER A 5 -12.93 -5.09 14.73
CA SER A 5 -12.01 -4.61 15.76
C SER A 5 -10.71 -5.42 15.76
N LEU A 6 -9.61 -4.80 16.22
CA LEU A 6 -8.31 -5.49 16.35
C LEU A 6 -8.42 -6.70 17.29
N GLU A 7 -9.13 -6.54 18.40
CA GLU A 7 -9.35 -7.57 19.39
C GLU A 7 -10.04 -8.80 18.79
N LYS A 8 -11.11 -8.61 18.01
CA LYS A 8 -11.81 -9.70 17.32
C LYS A 8 -10.89 -10.43 16.35
N LYS A 9 -10.08 -9.69 15.57
CA LYS A 9 -9.08 -10.31 14.67
C LYS A 9 -8.07 -11.15 15.44
N LEU A 10 -7.54 -10.63 16.54
CA LEU A 10 -6.53 -11.32 17.36
C LEU A 10 -7.10 -12.58 18.01
N LYS A 11 -8.32 -12.55 18.53
CA LYS A 11 -9.00 -13.72 19.08
C LYS A 11 -9.07 -14.86 18.05
N ILE A 12 -9.52 -14.54 16.84
CA ILE A 12 -9.68 -15.51 15.76
C ILE A 12 -8.33 -16.08 15.32
N VAL A 13 -7.31 -15.23 15.16
CA VAL A 13 -5.96 -15.67 14.75
C VAL A 13 -5.30 -16.54 15.83
N LYS A 14 -5.46 -16.21 17.12
CA LYS A 14 -4.96 -17.03 18.22
C LYS A 14 -5.64 -18.40 18.27
N GLU A 15 -6.95 -18.44 18.07
CA GLU A 15 -7.71 -19.70 17.99
C GLU A 15 -7.25 -20.55 16.79
N ALA A 16 -7.07 -19.94 15.61
CA ALA A 16 -6.54 -20.62 14.43
C ALA A 16 -5.14 -21.21 14.66
N LYS A 17 -4.25 -20.45 15.33
CA LYS A 17 -2.91 -20.93 15.70
C LYS A 17 -2.94 -22.09 16.70
N ARG A 18 -3.81 -22.03 17.70
CA ARG A 18 -3.99 -23.13 18.68
C ARG A 18 -4.42 -24.42 18.00
N LEU A 19 -5.27 -24.32 16.96
CA LEU A 19 -5.74 -25.45 16.18
C LEU A 19 -4.78 -25.85 15.05
N ASN A 20 -3.64 -25.16 14.90
CA ASN A 20 -2.67 -25.34 13.81
C ASN A 20 -3.30 -25.29 12.40
N VAL A 21 -4.33 -24.46 12.21
CA VAL A 21 -5.02 -24.32 10.91
C VAL A 21 -4.60 -23.03 10.20
N LYS A 22 -4.22 -23.14 8.93
CA LYS A 22 -3.88 -22.00 8.06
C LYS A 22 -5.07 -21.46 7.27
N ASN A 23 -6.10 -22.28 7.12
CA ASN A 23 -7.38 -21.96 6.48
C ASN A 23 -8.44 -22.89 7.09
N SER A 24 -9.59 -22.34 7.47
CA SER A 24 -10.69 -23.13 8.04
C SER A 24 -12.01 -22.44 7.71
N THR A 25 -12.86 -23.10 6.94
CA THR A 25 -14.22 -22.63 6.66
C THR A 25 -15.05 -22.62 7.94
N TYR A 26 -14.99 -23.71 8.72
CA TYR A 26 -15.66 -23.83 10.02
C TYR A 26 -15.35 -22.68 10.98
N LEU A 27 -14.05 -22.35 11.18
CA LEU A 27 -13.67 -21.25 12.08
C LEU A 27 -14.11 -19.90 11.52
N ALA A 28 -14.06 -19.74 10.20
CA ALA A 28 -14.47 -18.51 9.54
C ALA A 28 -15.99 -18.30 9.71
N ASP A 29 -16.80 -19.33 9.48
CA ASP A 29 -18.26 -19.31 9.64
C ASP A 29 -18.67 -19.04 11.08
N ARG A 30 -18.01 -19.69 12.06
CA ARG A 30 -18.24 -19.46 13.49
C ARG A 30 -18.09 -18.00 13.92
N HIS A 31 -17.15 -17.30 13.29
CA HIS A 31 -16.87 -15.88 13.58
C HIS A 31 -17.53 -14.91 12.58
N ASN A 32 -18.31 -15.43 11.64
CA ASN A 32 -18.97 -14.73 10.53
C ASN A 32 -18.00 -13.96 9.63
N VAL A 33 -16.83 -14.56 9.35
CA VAL A 33 -15.76 -14.02 8.52
C VAL A 33 -15.59 -14.93 7.31
N SER A 34 -15.19 -14.40 6.14
CA SER A 34 -14.87 -15.28 5.01
C SER A 34 -13.55 -16.02 5.21
N ALA A 35 -13.47 -17.27 4.76
CA ALA A 35 -12.26 -18.09 4.85
C ALA A 35 -11.01 -17.39 4.27
N ASN A 36 -11.16 -16.65 3.17
CA ASN A 36 -10.08 -15.85 2.58
C ASN A 36 -9.61 -14.70 3.49
N THR A 37 -10.54 -14.07 4.22
CA THR A 37 -10.20 -13.01 5.19
C THR A 37 -9.45 -13.59 6.37
N LEU A 38 -9.91 -14.73 6.91
CA LEU A 38 -9.24 -15.47 7.97
C LEU A 38 -7.80 -15.85 7.56
N LYS A 39 -7.65 -16.49 6.39
CA LYS A 39 -6.35 -16.85 5.82
C LYS A 39 -5.44 -15.63 5.69
N GLY A 40 -5.98 -14.49 5.25
CA GLY A 40 -5.25 -13.24 5.15
C GLY A 40 -4.79 -12.69 6.51
N TRP A 41 -5.60 -12.81 7.56
CA TRP A 41 -5.22 -12.39 8.91
C TRP A 41 -4.13 -13.30 9.50
N ILE A 42 -4.26 -14.61 9.37
CA ILE A 42 -3.24 -15.58 9.83
C ILE A 42 -1.91 -15.29 9.15
N TYR A 43 -1.89 -15.19 7.82
CA TYR A 43 -0.68 -14.89 7.05
C TYR A 43 -0.01 -13.59 7.49
N LYS A 44 -0.78 -12.51 7.65
CA LYS A 44 -0.24 -11.21 8.08
C LYS A 44 0.35 -11.28 9.48
N TYR A 45 -0.32 -11.99 10.39
CA TYR A 45 0.15 -12.17 11.76
C TYR A 45 1.44 -12.99 11.83
N GLU A 46 1.54 -14.07 11.04
CA GLU A 46 2.75 -14.90 10.98
C GLU A 46 3.95 -14.15 10.39
N MET A 47 3.72 -13.30 9.39
CA MET A 47 4.81 -12.60 8.71
C MET A 47 5.26 -11.31 9.39
N PHE A 48 4.33 -10.55 9.98
CA PHE A 48 4.56 -9.18 10.43
C PHE A 48 4.04 -8.91 11.85
N GLY A 49 3.56 -9.94 12.54
CA GLY A 49 3.03 -9.83 13.90
C GLY A 49 1.72 -9.05 14.02
N ILE A 50 1.47 -8.54 15.22
CA ILE A 50 0.24 -7.84 15.58
C ILE A 50 0.04 -6.57 14.73
N GLU A 51 1.13 -5.88 14.41
CA GLU A 51 1.11 -4.60 13.68
C GLU A 51 0.38 -4.71 12.33
N ALA A 52 0.49 -5.84 11.63
CA ALA A 52 -0.16 -6.03 10.34
C ALA A 52 -1.67 -6.33 10.42
N LEU A 53 -2.19 -6.61 11.62
CA LEU A 53 -3.64 -6.72 11.86
C LEU A 53 -4.28 -5.37 12.23
N THR A 54 -3.46 -4.42 12.68
CA THR A 54 -3.90 -3.07 13.04
C THR A 54 -4.33 -2.28 11.81
N HIS A 55 -5.36 -1.45 11.98
CA HIS A 55 -5.75 -0.50 10.96
C HIS A 55 -4.94 0.79 11.16
N LYS A 56 -3.96 1.04 10.27
CA LYS A 56 -3.24 2.32 10.28
C LYS A 56 -4.14 3.41 9.67
N LYS A 57 -4.30 4.53 10.38
CA LYS A 57 -5.08 5.69 9.90
C LYS A 57 -4.44 6.33 8.67
N THR A 58 -3.12 6.28 8.57
CA THR A 58 -2.33 6.84 7.49
C THR A 58 -1.59 5.74 6.72
N LYS A 59 -1.32 6.01 5.44
CA LYS A 59 -0.47 5.12 4.63
C LYS A 59 0.97 5.23 5.13
N PRO A 60 1.73 4.13 5.20
CA PRO A 60 3.15 4.19 5.51
C PRO A 60 3.86 5.09 4.50
N HIS A 61 4.72 5.97 5.00
CA HIS A 61 5.58 6.79 4.18
C HIS A 61 6.83 5.99 3.81
N TYR A 62 7.14 5.93 2.52
CA TYR A 62 8.36 5.31 2.00
C TYR A 62 9.16 6.39 1.27
N SER A 63 10.42 6.56 1.64
CA SER A 63 11.34 7.47 0.96
C SER A 63 11.53 7.05 -0.50
N LEU A 64 11.97 7.99 -1.34
CA LEU A 64 12.28 7.69 -2.74
C LEU A 64 13.38 6.63 -2.84
N GLU A 65 14.42 6.77 -2.03
CA GLU A 65 15.55 5.83 -1.93
C GLU A 65 15.08 4.42 -1.60
N ALA A 66 14.25 4.25 -0.55
CA ALA A 66 13.73 2.93 -0.19
C ALA A 66 12.90 2.31 -1.31
N LYS A 67 12.06 3.10 -2.00
CA LYS A 67 11.30 2.60 -3.17
C LYS A 67 12.23 2.16 -4.29
N GLN A 68 13.26 2.94 -4.59
CA GLN A 68 14.23 2.62 -5.63
C GLN A 68 14.98 1.33 -5.30
N GLU A 69 15.49 1.22 -4.08
CA GLU A 69 16.20 0.02 -3.61
C GLU A 69 15.34 -1.24 -3.81
N ILE A 70 14.08 -1.20 -3.37
CA ILE A 70 13.16 -2.33 -3.45
C ILE A 70 12.85 -2.70 -4.90
N VAL A 71 12.65 -1.70 -5.76
CA VAL A 71 12.38 -1.94 -7.18
C VAL A 71 13.59 -2.51 -7.88
N LEU A 72 14.78 -1.95 -7.66
CA LEU A 72 16.04 -2.46 -8.21
C LEU A 72 16.32 -3.89 -7.72
N TYR A 73 16.08 -4.16 -6.44
CA TYR A 73 16.17 -5.50 -5.88
C TYR A 73 15.23 -6.48 -6.60
N LYS A 74 13.97 -6.08 -6.85
CA LYS A 74 13.00 -6.90 -7.58
C LYS A 74 13.37 -7.14 -9.05
N LEU A 75 14.05 -6.18 -9.69
CA LEU A 75 14.52 -6.33 -11.07
C LEU A 75 15.77 -7.22 -11.16
N LYS A 76 16.64 -7.17 -10.15
CA LYS A 76 17.85 -8.00 -10.06
C LYS A 76 17.55 -9.44 -9.65
N THR A 77 16.51 -9.66 -8.84
CA THR A 77 16.18 -10.97 -8.27
C THR A 77 14.92 -11.58 -8.88
N LYS A 78 14.86 -12.91 -8.93
CA LYS A 78 13.65 -13.65 -9.35
C LYS A 78 12.65 -13.87 -8.21
N GLU A 79 12.88 -13.28 -7.04
CA GLU A 79 12.00 -13.42 -5.86
C GLU A 79 10.59 -12.89 -6.14
N SER A 80 9.59 -13.56 -5.58
CA SER A 80 8.21 -13.12 -5.64
C SER A 80 8.00 -11.80 -4.89
N TYR A 81 6.95 -11.06 -5.25
CA TYR A 81 6.58 -9.85 -4.52
C TYR A 81 6.26 -10.11 -3.04
N ARG A 82 5.89 -11.34 -2.66
CA ARG A 82 5.61 -11.72 -1.26
C ARG A 82 6.89 -11.88 -0.46
N GLU A 83 7.93 -12.46 -1.04
CA GLU A 83 9.23 -12.63 -0.40
C GLU A 83 9.90 -11.29 -0.18
N ILE A 84 9.89 -10.43 -1.20
CA ILE A 84 10.43 -9.06 -1.09
C ILE A 84 9.62 -8.25 -0.06
N ALA A 85 8.30 -8.38 -0.07
CA ALA A 85 7.45 -7.75 0.95
C ALA A 85 7.82 -8.18 2.37
N LYS A 86 8.11 -9.47 2.59
CA LYS A 86 8.60 -9.97 3.87
C LYS A 86 9.96 -9.35 4.23
N LYS A 87 10.90 -9.34 3.29
CA LYS A 87 12.26 -8.85 3.49
C LYS A 87 12.32 -7.36 3.86
N PHE A 88 11.53 -6.53 3.19
CA PHE A 88 11.48 -5.08 3.41
C PHE A 88 10.36 -4.64 4.37
N ASN A 89 9.76 -5.57 5.11
CA ASN A 89 8.67 -5.32 6.06
C ASN A 89 7.48 -4.52 5.46
N ILE A 90 7.12 -4.83 4.21
CA ILE A 90 5.98 -4.25 3.50
C ILE A 90 4.78 -5.17 3.62
N ILE A 91 3.75 -4.73 4.33
CA ILE A 91 2.53 -5.53 4.60
C ILE A 91 1.84 -5.98 3.30
N HIS A 92 1.86 -5.15 2.26
CA HIS A 92 1.13 -5.36 1.01
C HIS A 92 2.08 -5.52 -0.17
N SER A 93 2.21 -6.74 -0.68
CA SER A 93 3.02 -7.05 -1.88
C SER A 93 2.56 -6.31 -3.13
N SER A 94 1.27 -5.96 -3.22
CA SER A 94 0.72 -5.13 -4.30
C SER A 94 1.33 -3.71 -4.34
N THR A 95 1.79 -3.18 -3.21
CA THR A 95 2.50 -1.89 -3.16
C THR A 95 3.78 -1.94 -3.99
N ILE A 96 4.54 -3.03 -3.88
CA ILE A 96 5.79 -3.24 -4.63
C ILE A 96 5.48 -3.40 -6.13
N ALA A 97 4.46 -4.19 -6.47
CA ALA A 97 4.03 -4.34 -7.86
C ALA A 97 3.67 -2.98 -8.50
N GLY A 98 2.99 -2.10 -7.76
CA GLY A 98 2.69 -0.74 -8.19
C GLY A 98 3.94 0.12 -8.42
N TRP A 99 4.96 0.03 -7.56
CA TRP A 99 6.23 0.74 -7.75
C TRP A 99 7.00 0.23 -8.96
N VAL A 100 7.11 -1.10 -9.13
CA VAL A 100 7.80 -1.70 -10.27
C VAL A 100 7.13 -1.28 -11.58
N LYS A 101 5.79 -1.26 -11.64
CA LYS A 101 5.06 -0.78 -12.83
C LYS A 101 5.42 0.67 -13.15
N LYS A 102 5.34 1.57 -12.17
CA LYS A 102 5.66 3.00 -12.37
C LYS A 102 7.11 3.23 -12.77
N TYR A 103 8.03 2.45 -12.22
CA TYR A 103 9.44 2.51 -12.58
C TYR A 103 9.69 2.05 -14.02
N LYS A 104 8.99 1.01 -14.48
CA LYS A 104 9.08 0.56 -15.89
C LYS A 104 8.54 1.59 -16.87
N GLU A 105 7.50 2.33 -16.50
CA GLU A 105 6.87 3.33 -17.37
C GLU A 105 7.63 4.66 -17.41
N ASN A 106 8.10 5.16 -16.25
CA ASN A 106 8.61 6.53 -16.11
C ASN A 106 9.97 6.59 -15.37
N GLY A 107 10.64 5.46 -15.20
CA GLY A 107 11.90 5.37 -14.46
C GLY A 107 11.79 5.86 -13.01
N ILE A 108 12.86 6.51 -12.54
CA ILE A 108 12.93 7.09 -11.19
C ILE A 108 11.83 8.14 -10.94
N LEU A 109 11.47 8.93 -11.96
CA LEU A 109 10.44 9.97 -11.85
C LEU A 109 9.07 9.38 -11.52
N GLY A 110 8.78 8.16 -12.00
CA GLY A 110 7.55 7.44 -11.66
C GLY A 110 7.42 7.02 -10.19
N LEU A 111 8.54 6.90 -9.47
CA LEU A 111 8.55 6.60 -8.02
C LEU A 111 8.37 7.87 -7.18
N ASN A 112 8.76 9.01 -7.74
CA ASN A 112 8.64 10.32 -7.14
C ASN A 112 7.30 10.97 -7.48
N ASN A 113 6.20 10.33 -7.05
CA ASN A 113 4.90 10.99 -7.13
C ASN A 113 4.74 11.90 -5.92
N ASN A 114 4.84 13.21 -6.16
CA ASN A 114 4.38 14.24 -5.22
C ASN A 114 3.01 13.83 -4.66
N ILE A 115 2.95 13.67 -3.34
CA ILE A 115 1.76 13.23 -2.61
C ILE A 115 0.74 14.37 -2.73
N GLY A 116 -0.15 14.30 -3.72
CA GLY A 116 -1.21 15.30 -3.89
C GLY A 116 -1.82 15.32 -5.29
N ARG A 117 -2.95 16.03 -5.41
CA ARG A 117 -3.50 16.46 -6.70
C ARG A 117 -2.42 17.31 -7.39
N PRO A 118 -2.10 17.07 -8.68
CA PRO A 118 -1.25 17.99 -9.42
C PRO A 118 -1.79 19.41 -9.27
N LYS A 119 -0.93 20.38 -8.90
CA LYS A 119 -1.35 21.79 -8.88
C LYS A 119 -1.91 22.11 -10.26
N LYS A 120 -3.17 22.53 -10.34
CA LYS A 120 -3.78 22.97 -11.59
C LYS A 120 -2.94 24.15 -12.09
N ILE A 121 -2.10 23.92 -13.09
CA ILE A 121 -1.36 24.98 -13.75
C ILE A 121 -2.43 25.79 -14.50
N MET A 122 -2.91 26.87 -13.88
CA MET A 122 -3.65 27.89 -14.60
C MET A 122 -2.67 28.48 -15.62
N LYS A 123 -2.85 28.13 -16.90
CA LYS A 123 -2.17 28.83 -17.99
C LYS A 123 -2.59 30.30 -17.87
N ASN A 124 -1.71 31.16 -17.38
CA ASN A 124 -1.92 32.60 -17.44
C ASN A 124 -2.14 32.97 -18.90
N SER A 125 -3.40 33.28 -19.25
CA SER A 125 -3.71 33.97 -20.49
C SER A 125 -2.91 35.27 -20.48
N LYS A 126 -1.95 35.39 -21.41
CA LYS A 126 -1.20 36.61 -21.66
C LYS A 126 -2.18 37.79 -21.68
N LYS A 127 -2.10 38.69 -20.68
CA LYS A 127 -2.82 39.97 -20.73
C LYS A 127 -2.34 40.69 -21.99
N LYS A 128 -3.24 40.85 -22.96
CA LYS A 128 -3.02 41.70 -24.15
C LYS A 128 -2.66 43.11 -23.66
N PRO A 129 -1.76 43.82 -24.35
CA PRO A 129 -1.34 45.15 -23.92
C PRO A 129 -2.53 46.11 -23.96
N VAL A 130 -2.74 46.82 -22.85
CA VAL A 130 -3.76 47.87 -22.72
C VAL A 130 -3.37 49.02 -23.65
N LYS A 131 -4.17 49.26 -24.70
CA LYS A 131 -4.04 50.45 -25.54
C LYS A 131 -4.34 51.69 -24.68
N LYS A 132 -3.31 52.51 -24.42
CA LYS A 132 -3.48 53.85 -23.83
C LYS A 132 -4.29 54.70 -24.81
N ARG A 133 -5.50 55.10 -24.42
CA ARG A 133 -6.34 56.05 -25.15
C ARG A 133 -5.84 57.46 -24.80
N LYS A 134 -5.29 58.19 -25.78
CA LYS A 134 -4.93 59.61 -25.63
C LYS A 134 -6.22 60.40 -25.42
N GLN A 135 -6.29 61.19 -24.35
CA GLN A 135 -7.30 62.24 -24.20
C GLN A 135 -6.76 63.52 -24.85
N LYS A 136 -7.67 64.20 -25.54
CA LYS A 136 -7.49 65.48 -26.20
C LYS A 136 -8.13 66.55 -25.34
#